data_AF-A0A2V5NUI1-F1
#
_entry.id   AF-A0A2V5NUI1-F1
#
_cell.length_a   1.000
_cell.length_b   1.000
_cell.length_c   1.000
_cell.angle_alpha   90.00
_cell.angle_beta   90.00
_cell.angle_gamma   90.00
#
_symmetry.space_group_name_H-M   'P 1'
#
loop_
_entity.id
_entity.type
_entity.pdbx_description
1 polymer ?
#
loop_
_entity_poly.entity_id
_entity_poly.type
_entity_poly.pdbx_seq_one_letter_code
_entity_poly.pdbx_strand_id
1 'polypeptide(L)'
;MTIHDKIAVAVKRFIGITLSTQQVQALVLEQYPDTNPTSIIPSDHSGPNPRSGRSYCNCSGKSSQIFARDEAGYKVRDSTGTVLRRESCSVVSAPKQRARLDAHPPIVIDNAFLSEWGPKYERTENDEDDYQRLVAVVAKEMASMGTISKKTFLEIWKWKGAMRVIRHVKIEDYGSLYARAFRRAASEPLERKLAVLLESGVKLPGVEAATGSTIIHFIHPEMMPIIDVRTIGVLFKAGLISTDRKDLSHYEEFRRAIEQIRRKCPGWSLRQIDRALFAYHKQFLEKSQ
;
A
#
# COMPACT_ATOMS: atom_id res chain seq x y z
N MET A 1 -5.94 -1.37 -34.94
CA MET A 1 -6.89 -1.23 -33.82
C MET A 1 -7.35 0.21 -33.74
N THR A 2 -8.66 0.46 -33.72
CA THR A 2 -9.21 1.82 -33.75
C THR A 2 -9.03 2.52 -32.40
N ILE A 3 -9.24 3.83 -32.35
CA ILE A 3 -9.21 4.58 -31.08
C ILE A 3 -10.32 4.08 -30.12
N HIS A 4 -11.47 3.70 -30.67
CA HIS A 4 -12.57 3.11 -29.92
C HIS A 4 -12.14 1.81 -29.23
N ASP A 5 -11.53 0.88 -29.97
CA ASP A 5 -11.08 -0.40 -29.43
C ASP A 5 -10.03 -0.21 -28.33
N LYS A 6 -9.07 0.71 -28.57
CA LYS A 6 -8.05 1.08 -27.57
C LYS A 6 -8.67 1.58 -26.27
N ILE A 7 -9.66 2.48 -26.38
CA ILE A 7 -10.39 3.01 -25.21
C ILE A 7 -11.16 1.88 -24.51
N ALA A 8 -11.92 1.08 -25.25
CA ALA A 8 -12.74 -0.01 -24.70
C ALA A 8 -11.88 -1.02 -23.92
N VAL A 9 -10.74 -1.43 -24.48
CA VAL A 9 -9.80 -2.34 -23.83
C VAL A 9 -9.17 -1.69 -22.59
N ALA A 10 -8.71 -0.45 -22.72
CA ALA A 10 -8.02 0.25 -21.63
C ALA A 10 -8.89 0.44 -20.38
N VAL A 11 -10.19 0.69 -20.55
CA VAL A 11 -11.09 0.94 -19.42
C VAL A 11 -11.86 -0.29 -18.94
N LYS A 12 -11.74 -1.45 -19.61
CA LYS A 12 -12.54 -2.66 -19.30
C LYS A 12 -12.48 -3.10 -17.84
N ARG A 13 -11.34 -2.92 -17.17
CA ARG A 13 -11.16 -3.29 -15.74
C ARG A 13 -11.80 -2.30 -14.76
N PHE A 14 -12.33 -1.19 -15.26
CA PHE A 14 -12.89 -0.09 -14.46
C PHE A 14 -14.41 0.00 -14.60
N ILE A 15 -15.09 -1.06 -15.06
CA ILE A 15 -16.56 -1.12 -15.13
C ILE A 15 -17.17 -0.67 -13.80
N GLY A 16 -18.12 0.26 -13.87
CA GLY A 16 -18.79 0.84 -12.71
C GLY A 16 -18.06 2.02 -12.06
N ILE A 17 -16.81 2.29 -12.41
CA ILE A 17 -16.01 3.41 -11.89
C ILE A 17 -16.14 4.63 -12.81
N THR A 18 -16.18 5.83 -12.20
CA THR A 18 -16.18 7.12 -12.92
C THR A 18 -14.75 7.63 -13.08
N LEU A 19 -14.37 7.93 -14.33
CA LEU A 19 -13.02 8.38 -14.71
C LEU A 19 -13.09 9.78 -15.34
N SER A 20 -12.10 10.62 -15.08
CA SER A 20 -11.91 11.90 -15.77
C SER A 20 -11.32 11.70 -17.18
N THR A 21 -11.40 12.73 -18.04
CA THR A 21 -10.75 12.70 -19.37
C THR A 21 -9.26 12.37 -19.26
N GLN A 22 -8.57 12.97 -18.29
CA GLN A 22 -7.14 12.78 -18.07
C GLN A 22 -6.83 11.35 -17.61
N GLN A 23 -7.71 10.75 -16.80
CA GLN A 23 -7.58 9.35 -16.38
C GLN A 23 -7.79 8.39 -17.55
N VAL A 24 -8.81 8.61 -18.39
CA VAL A 24 -9.03 7.77 -19.59
C VAL A 24 -7.85 7.90 -20.57
N GLN A 25 -7.35 9.11 -20.80
CA GLN A 25 -6.16 9.36 -21.61
C GLN A 25 -4.94 8.63 -21.06
N ALA A 26 -4.69 8.73 -19.75
CA ALA A 26 -3.57 8.06 -19.11
C ALA A 26 -3.67 6.53 -19.26
N LEU A 27 -4.85 5.93 -19.08
CA LEU A 27 -5.07 4.49 -19.23
C LEU A 27 -4.82 4.01 -20.66
N VAL A 28 -5.28 4.77 -21.66
CA VAL A 28 -5.07 4.42 -23.07
C VAL A 28 -3.59 4.55 -23.46
N LEU A 29 -2.91 5.62 -23.02
CA LEU A 29 -1.47 5.83 -23.31
C LEU A 29 -0.56 4.89 -22.53
N GLU A 30 -1.01 4.39 -21.38
CA GLU A 30 -0.31 3.38 -20.61
C GLU A 30 -0.21 2.06 -21.38
N GLN A 31 -1.32 1.64 -22.02
CA GLN A 31 -1.39 0.41 -22.83
C GLN A 31 -0.96 0.60 -24.29
N TYR A 32 -1.15 1.79 -24.86
CA TYR A 32 -0.91 2.12 -26.26
C TYR A 32 -0.14 3.44 -26.38
N PRO A 33 1.18 3.44 -26.11
CA PRO A 33 1.99 4.64 -25.90
C PRO A 33 2.07 5.55 -27.12
N ASP A 34 2.02 4.96 -28.32
CA ASP A 34 2.11 5.67 -29.59
C ASP A 34 0.77 6.30 -30.04
N THR A 35 -0.27 6.21 -29.20
CA THR A 35 -1.56 6.83 -29.50
C THR A 35 -1.46 8.34 -29.31
N ASN A 36 -1.95 9.12 -30.28
CA ASN A 36 -2.02 10.57 -30.12
C ASN A 36 -2.96 10.93 -28.95
N PRO A 37 -2.49 11.61 -27.89
CA PRO A 37 -3.31 11.97 -26.74
C PRO A 37 -4.57 12.77 -27.09
N THR A 38 -4.50 13.61 -28.14
CA THR A 38 -5.61 14.49 -28.53
C THR A 38 -6.75 13.76 -29.24
N SER A 39 -6.53 12.52 -29.71
CA SER A 39 -7.58 11.70 -30.33
C SER A 39 -8.35 10.85 -29.32
N ILE A 40 -7.89 10.79 -28.06
CA ILE A 40 -8.56 10.04 -26.99
C ILE A 40 -9.62 10.97 -26.36
N ILE A 41 -10.85 10.88 -26.86
CA ILE A 41 -11.95 11.79 -26.51
C ILE A 41 -13.10 10.97 -25.88
N PRO A 42 -13.16 10.84 -24.53
CA PRO A 42 -14.17 10.01 -23.86
C PRO A 42 -15.61 10.47 -24.11
N SER A 43 -15.82 11.77 -24.34
CA SER A 43 -17.13 12.33 -24.64
C SER A 43 -17.77 11.74 -25.89
N ASP A 44 -16.96 11.32 -26.88
CA ASP A 44 -17.45 10.77 -28.13
C ASP A 44 -18.08 9.38 -27.93
N HIS A 45 -17.73 8.72 -26.83
CA HIS A 45 -18.19 7.39 -26.42
C HIS A 45 -19.19 7.43 -25.25
N SER A 46 -19.76 8.60 -24.95
CA SER A 46 -20.58 8.84 -23.74
C SER A 46 -22.07 9.10 -24.00
N GLY A 47 -22.54 8.84 -25.22
CA GLY A 47 -23.88 9.22 -25.68
C GLY A 47 -23.85 10.48 -26.55
N PRO A 48 -24.96 10.80 -27.22
CA PRO A 48 -25.08 12.00 -28.06
C PRO A 48 -24.66 13.26 -27.29
N ASN A 49 -24.03 14.21 -27.97
CA ASN A 49 -23.64 15.47 -27.37
C ASN A 49 -24.90 16.23 -26.89
N PRO A 50 -24.99 16.61 -25.60
CA PRO A 50 -26.19 17.23 -25.04
C PRO A 50 -26.60 18.56 -25.70
N ARG A 51 -25.64 19.29 -26.31
CA ARG A 51 -25.89 20.59 -26.95
C ARG A 51 -26.26 20.47 -28.42
N SER A 52 -25.72 19.48 -29.13
CA SER A 52 -25.90 19.36 -30.59
C SER A 52 -26.67 18.11 -31.03
N GLY A 53 -26.95 17.18 -30.11
CA GLY A 53 -27.57 15.89 -30.41
C GLY A 53 -26.70 14.94 -31.25
N ARG A 54 -25.47 15.33 -31.62
CA ARG A 54 -24.61 14.56 -32.51
C ARG A 54 -23.85 13.47 -31.77
N SER A 55 -23.76 12.29 -32.38
CA SER A 55 -22.88 11.19 -31.95
C SER A 55 -21.60 11.21 -32.76
N TYR A 56 -20.46 11.23 -32.08
CA TYR A 56 -19.14 11.31 -32.71
C TYR A 56 -18.44 9.94 -32.82
N CYS A 57 -18.85 8.96 -32.00
CA CYS A 57 -18.51 7.56 -32.19
C CYS A 57 -19.75 6.70 -32.43
N ASN A 58 -19.61 5.65 -33.25
CA ASN A 58 -20.67 4.69 -33.57
C ASN A 58 -21.21 3.89 -32.37
N CYS A 59 -20.47 3.82 -31.27
CA CYS A 59 -20.93 3.20 -30.02
C CYS A 59 -21.87 4.11 -29.22
N SER A 60 -21.87 5.41 -29.50
CA SER A 60 -22.57 6.42 -28.73
C SER A 60 -24.08 6.26 -28.88
N GLY A 61 -24.79 6.08 -27.76
CA GLY A 61 -26.22 5.79 -27.69
C GLY A 61 -26.59 4.31 -27.83
N LYS A 62 -25.62 3.38 -27.91
CA LYS A 62 -25.87 1.93 -28.09
C LYS A 62 -25.49 1.11 -26.85
N SER A 63 -25.78 -0.19 -26.87
CA SER A 63 -25.34 -1.14 -25.83
C SER A 63 -23.81 -1.24 -25.73
N SER A 64 -23.10 -1.03 -26.84
CA SER A 64 -21.64 -0.98 -26.90
C SER A 64 -21.02 0.34 -26.43
N GLN A 65 -21.83 1.28 -25.93
CA GLN A 65 -21.35 2.55 -25.41
C GLN A 65 -20.41 2.31 -24.21
N ILE A 66 -19.23 2.91 -24.26
CA ILE A 66 -18.19 2.68 -23.25
C ILE A 66 -18.47 3.44 -21.96
N PHE A 67 -19.02 4.66 -22.05
CA PHE A 67 -19.22 5.51 -20.87
C PHE A 67 -20.65 5.99 -20.73
N ALA A 68 -21.12 6.17 -19.49
CA ALA A 68 -22.22 7.08 -19.19
C ALA A 68 -21.65 8.43 -18.72
N ARG A 69 -22.30 9.54 -19.06
CA ARG A 69 -21.96 10.85 -18.49
C ARG A 69 -22.36 10.87 -17.02
N ASP A 70 -21.43 11.28 -16.18
CA ASP A 70 -21.58 11.46 -14.74
C ASP A 70 -21.13 12.90 -14.42
N GLU A 71 -21.65 13.52 -13.36
CA GLU A 71 -21.29 14.89 -12.97
C GLU A 71 -19.79 15.03 -12.67
N ALA A 72 -19.18 13.92 -12.20
CA ALA A 72 -17.76 13.84 -11.91
C ALA A 72 -16.90 13.30 -13.09
N GLY A 73 -17.49 12.93 -14.23
CA GLY A 73 -16.74 12.43 -15.40
C GLY A 73 -17.46 11.38 -16.25
N TYR A 74 -16.76 10.29 -16.56
CA TYR A 74 -17.22 9.24 -17.47
C TYR A 74 -17.28 7.91 -16.74
N LYS A 75 -18.49 7.46 -16.40
CA LYS A 75 -18.71 6.18 -15.73
C LYS A 75 -18.60 5.03 -16.73
N VAL A 76 -17.65 4.12 -16.52
CA VAL A 76 -17.41 3.00 -17.44
C VAL A 76 -18.59 2.02 -17.38
N ARG A 77 -19.13 1.69 -18.54
CA ARG A 77 -20.23 0.75 -18.71
C ARG A 77 -19.69 -0.64 -19.02
N ASP A 78 -20.38 -1.64 -18.53
CA ASP A 78 -20.24 -3.00 -19.03
C ASP A 78 -20.90 -3.09 -20.41
N SER A 79 -20.20 -3.68 -21.38
CA SER A 79 -20.71 -3.95 -22.72
C SER A 79 -21.75 -5.07 -22.76
N THR A 80 -22.05 -5.73 -21.64
CA THR A 80 -23.04 -6.83 -21.57
C THR A 80 -24.48 -6.42 -21.19
N GLY A 81 -24.75 -5.18 -20.82
CA GLY A 81 -26.13 -4.72 -20.57
C GLY A 81 -26.81 -5.29 -19.31
N THR A 82 -26.08 -5.93 -18.40
CA THR A 82 -26.67 -6.49 -17.17
C THR A 82 -26.63 -5.49 -16.02
N VAL A 83 -27.79 -4.97 -15.62
CA VAL A 83 -27.96 -4.09 -14.46
C VAL A 83 -27.88 -4.94 -13.18
N LEU A 84 -26.74 -4.92 -12.49
CA LEU A 84 -26.70 -5.39 -11.10
C LEU A 84 -27.20 -4.25 -10.19
N ARG A 85 -28.38 -4.45 -9.61
CA ARG A 85 -29.00 -3.57 -8.62
C ARG A 85 -28.18 -3.57 -7.32
N ARG A 86 -28.05 -2.34 -6.80
CA ARG A 86 -27.49 -1.88 -5.51
C ARG A 86 -27.71 -2.81 -4.32
N GLU A 87 -26.71 -2.84 -3.43
CA GLU A 87 -26.88 -2.32 -2.08
C GLU A 87 -25.72 -1.36 -1.72
N SER A 88 -26.08 -0.36 -0.94
CA SER A 88 -25.40 0.90 -0.65
C SER A 88 -24.21 0.78 0.30
N CYS A 89 -23.11 1.49 0.00
CA CYS A 89 -22.32 2.15 1.03
C CYS A 89 -21.52 3.33 0.45
N SER A 90 -21.42 4.36 1.28
CA SER A 90 -21.09 5.74 0.99
C SER A 90 -19.59 6.04 0.83
N VAL A 91 -19.30 6.89 -0.14
CA VAL A 91 -18.28 7.97 -0.20
C VAL A 91 -16.94 7.70 0.50
N VAL A 92 -15.89 7.37 -0.26
CA VAL A 92 -14.51 7.83 0.03
C VAL A 92 -13.70 8.01 -1.26
N SER A 93 -12.96 9.11 -1.29
CA SER A 93 -12.14 9.70 -2.35
C SER A 93 -10.98 8.84 -2.88
N ALA A 94 -10.71 9.04 -4.17
CA ALA A 94 -9.53 8.64 -4.96
C ALA A 94 -8.21 9.25 -4.38
N PRO A 95 -6.97 8.84 -4.75
CA PRO A 95 -6.58 8.39 -6.10
C PRO A 95 -5.48 7.30 -6.22
N LYS A 96 -5.41 6.62 -7.37
CA LYS A 96 -4.18 5.93 -7.80
C LYS A 96 -3.89 6.10 -9.28
N GLN A 97 -2.75 6.73 -9.53
CA GLN A 97 -2.00 6.68 -10.77
C GLN A 97 -1.33 5.31 -10.93
N ARG A 98 -1.43 4.81 -12.18
CA ARG A 98 -0.39 4.16 -12.98
C ARG A 98 0.13 2.79 -12.53
N ALA A 99 -0.09 1.82 -13.41
CA ALA A 99 0.64 0.57 -13.47
C ALA A 99 1.22 0.40 -14.88
N ARG A 100 2.51 0.70 -15.03
CA ARG A 100 3.35 -0.08 -15.93
C ARG A 100 4.21 -1.00 -15.07
N LEU A 101 4.02 -2.31 -15.23
CA LEU A 101 5.04 -3.28 -15.66
C LEU A 101 4.59 -4.71 -15.32
N ASP A 102 4.69 -5.54 -16.35
CA ASP A 102 4.77 -7.01 -16.39
C ASP A 102 3.50 -7.85 -16.24
N ALA A 103 3.37 -8.76 -17.20
CA ALA A 103 2.34 -9.79 -17.35
C ALA A 103 2.42 -10.89 -16.28
N HIS A 104 2.54 -10.50 -15.02
CA HIS A 104 2.39 -11.41 -13.90
C HIS A 104 0.91 -11.53 -13.54
N PRO A 105 0.42 -12.73 -13.23
CA PRO A 105 -0.91 -12.87 -12.65
C PRO A 105 -1.01 -11.94 -11.42
N PRO A 106 -2.18 -11.35 -11.17
CA PRO A 106 -2.36 -10.42 -10.06
C PRO A 106 -1.91 -11.08 -8.76
N ILE A 107 -1.09 -10.37 -7.98
CA ILE A 107 -0.58 -10.88 -6.71
C ILE A 107 -1.75 -10.98 -5.75
N VAL A 108 -2.18 -12.20 -5.43
CA VAL A 108 -3.19 -12.47 -4.41
C VAL A 108 -2.46 -12.85 -3.13
N ILE A 109 -2.66 -12.06 -2.07
CA ILE A 109 -2.07 -12.32 -0.76
C ILE A 109 -3.14 -12.98 0.12
N ASP A 110 -3.18 -14.31 0.08
CA ASP A 110 -4.08 -15.17 0.84
C ASP A 110 -3.31 -16.22 1.67
N ASN A 111 -4.02 -17.18 2.27
CA ASN A 111 -3.38 -18.26 3.03
C ASN A 111 -2.37 -19.08 2.21
N ALA A 112 -2.62 -19.30 0.92
CA ALA A 112 -1.69 -20.04 0.07
C ALA A 112 -0.41 -19.24 -0.17
N PHE A 113 -0.54 -17.94 -0.46
CA PHE A 113 0.60 -17.03 -0.56
C PHE A 113 1.44 -17.03 0.73
N LEU A 114 0.80 -16.87 1.89
CA LEU A 114 1.49 -16.80 3.18
C LEU A 114 2.18 -18.13 3.53
N SER A 115 1.51 -19.27 3.29
CA SER A 115 2.06 -20.61 3.51
C SER A 115 3.26 -20.90 2.63
N GLU A 116 3.23 -20.42 1.39
CA GLU A 116 4.33 -20.65 0.46
C GLU A 116 5.54 -19.75 0.74
N TRP A 117 5.32 -18.47 1.04
CA TRP A 117 6.40 -17.49 1.12
C TRP A 117 6.96 -17.28 2.53
N GLY A 118 6.16 -17.47 3.58
CA GLY A 118 6.59 -17.32 4.98
C GLY A 118 7.85 -18.16 5.32
N PRO A 119 7.83 -19.48 5.08
CA PRO A 119 8.99 -20.35 5.33
C PRO A 119 10.21 -20.00 4.46
N LYS A 120 9.99 -19.46 3.25
CA LYS A 120 11.09 -19.09 2.34
C LYS A 120 11.91 -17.90 2.85
N TYR A 121 11.43 -17.12 3.82
CA TYR A 121 12.18 -16.03 4.45
C TYR A 121 13.55 -16.50 4.99
N GLU A 122 13.60 -17.71 5.56
CA GLU A 122 14.79 -18.30 6.17
C GLU A 122 15.91 -18.60 5.17
N ARG A 123 15.60 -18.60 3.87
CA ARG A 123 16.61 -18.75 2.81
C ARG A 123 17.46 -17.50 2.63
N THR A 124 16.99 -16.35 3.10
CA THR A 124 17.63 -15.04 2.89
C THR A 124 17.98 -14.31 4.17
N GLU A 125 17.32 -14.64 5.28
CA GLU A 125 17.48 -14.01 6.58
C GLU A 125 17.49 -15.09 7.66
N ASN A 126 18.26 -14.92 8.72
CA ASN A 126 18.31 -15.86 9.85
C ASN A 126 18.24 -15.08 11.16
N ASP A 127 17.10 -14.43 11.40
CA ASP A 127 16.90 -13.43 12.45
C ASP A 127 15.72 -13.71 13.39
N GLU A 128 15.03 -14.85 13.23
CA GLU A 128 13.78 -15.16 13.96
C GLU A 128 14.05 -15.42 15.45
N ASP A 129 15.10 -16.16 15.79
CA ASP A 129 15.46 -16.41 17.20
C ASP A 129 15.79 -15.10 17.94
N ASP A 130 16.51 -14.20 17.26
CA ASP A 130 16.79 -12.86 17.78
C ASP A 130 15.51 -12.02 17.91
N TYR A 131 14.61 -12.10 16.92
CA TYR A 131 13.32 -11.44 16.97
C TYR A 131 12.49 -11.90 18.18
N GLN A 132 12.33 -13.21 18.37
CA GLN A 132 11.55 -13.78 19.47
C GLN A 132 12.14 -13.41 20.84
N ARG A 133 13.47 -13.49 20.96
CA ARG A 133 14.18 -13.05 22.17
C ARG A 133 13.92 -11.57 22.46
N LEU A 134 13.99 -10.71 21.45
CA LEU A 134 13.76 -9.28 21.59
C LEU A 134 12.32 -8.95 21.95
N VAL A 135 11.34 -9.62 21.35
CA VAL A 135 9.92 -9.49 21.72
C VAL A 135 9.72 -9.77 23.21
N ALA A 136 10.29 -10.87 23.72
CA ALA A 136 10.19 -11.23 25.13
C ALA A 136 10.85 -10.20 26.06
N VAL A 137 12.04 -9.70 25.70
CA VAL A 137 12.74 -8.66 26.45
C VAL A 137 11.94 -7.36 26.47
N VAL A 138 11.44 -6.93 25.32
CA VAL A 138 10.65 -5.69 25.19
C VAL A 138 9.36 -5.79 25.99
N ALA A 139 8.65 -6.92 25.94
CA ALA A 139 7.45 -7.13 26.74
C ALA A 139 7.74 -6.97 28.24
N LYS A 140 8.84 -7.54 28.73
CA LYS A 140 9.27 -7.41 30.13
C LYS A 140 9.61 -5.95 30.50
N GLU A 141 10.33 -5.24 29.64
CA GLU A 141 10.71 -3.85 29.87
C GLU A 141 9.51 -2.90 29.82
N MET A 142 8.61 -3.10 28.87
CA MET A 142 7.37 -2.34 28.78
C MET A 142 6.49 -2.55 30.01
N ALA A 143 6.36 -3.78 30.51
CA ALA A 143 5.60 -4.08 31.72
C ALA A 143 6.18 -3.44 32.99
N SER A 144 7.50 -3.29 33.07
CA SER A 144 8.21 -2.80 34.27
C SER A 144 8.49 -1.29 34.27
N MET A 145 8.78 -0.71 33.11
CA MET A 145 9.24 0.69 32.98
C MET A 145 8.35 1.55 32.07
N GLY A 146 7.38 0.93 31.39
CA GLY A 146 6.55 1.58 30.36
C GLY A 146 7.36 2.05 29.14
N THR A 147 8.58 1.55 28.96
CA THR A 147 9.50 1.91 27.86
C THR A 147 10.57 0.83 27.73
N ILE A 148 11.37 0.88 26.66
CA ILE A 148 12.50 -0.02 26.44
C ILE A 148 13.81 0.59 26.95
N SER A 149 14.76 -0.23 27.35
CA SER A 149 16.09 0.23 27.78
C SER A 149 16.97 0.63 26.60
N LYS A 150 18.02 1.41 26.88
CA LYS A 150 19.02 1.81 25.88
C LYS A 150 19.66 0.59 25.20
N LYS A 151 19.92 -0.46 25.98
CA LYS A 151 20.48 -1.72 25.49
C LYS A 151 19.52 -2.37 24.49
N THR A 152 18.25 -2.54 24.87
CA THR A 152 17.22 -3.14 24.01
C THR A 152 16.99 -2.33 22.73
N PHE A 153 16.97 -1.00 22.84
CA PHE A 153 16.90 -0.11 21.67
C PHE A 153 18.04 -0.39 20.68
N LEU A 154 19.29 -0.50 21.15
CA LEU A 154 20.45 -0.79 20.30
C LEU A 154 20.40 -2.20 19.72
N GLU A 155 19.90 -3.19 20.46
CA GLU A 155 19.72 -4.56 19.94
C GLU A 155 18.64 -4.62 18.85
N ILE A 156 17.51 -3.92 19.01
CA ILE A 156 16.51 -3.76 17.94
C ILE A 156 17.12 -3.05 16.72
N TRP A 157 17.93 -2.01 16.95
CA TRP A 157 18.61 -1.29 15.87
C TRP A 157 19.57 -2.18 15.10
N LYS A 158 20.29 -3.05 15.81
CA LYS A 158 21.16 -4.08 15.23
C LYS A 158 20.36 -5.09 14.43
N TRP A 159 19.30 -5.65 15.00
CA TRP A 159 18.40 -6.59 14.31
C TRP A 159 17.85 -6.01 13.00
N LYS A 160 17.42 -4.74 13.01
CA LYS A 160 16.91 -4.08 11.79
C LYS A 160 17.98 -3.83 10.71
N GLY A 161 19.26 -4.02 11.02
CA GLY A 161 20.38 -3.61 10.17
C GLY A 161 20.55 -2.08 10.12
N ALA A 162 20.05 -1.36 11.13
CA ALA A 162 20.05 0.10 11.18
C ALA A 162 21.31 0.69 11.86
N MET A 163 22.25 -0.14 12.33
CA MET A 163 23.51 0.33 12.92
C MET A 163 24.32 1.24 11.99
N ARG A 164 24.19 1.07 10.67
CA ARG A 164 24.81 1.96 9.67
C ARG A 164 24.39 3.43 9.75
N VAL A 165 23.24 3.73 10.36
CA VAL A 165 22.72 5.09 10.56
C VAL A 165 22.72 5.51 12.04
N ILE A 166 23.36 4.74 12.93
CA ILE A 166 23.33 5.01 14.37
C ILE A 166 23.90 6.38 14.75
N ARG A 167 24.84 6.92 13.97
CA ARG A 167 25.41 8.27 14.17
C ARG A 167 24.39 9.41 14.15
N HIS A 168 23.20 9.17 13.58
CA HIS A 168 22.12 10.16 13.55
C HIS A 168 21.24 10.09 14.81
N VAL A 169 21.42 9.06 15.63
CA VAL A 169 20.76 8.90 16.93
C VAL A 169 21.64 9.53 18.00
N LYS A 170 21.05 10.43 18.78
CA LYS A 170 21.65 11.04 19.97
C LYS A 170 21.62 10.09 21.16
N ILE A 171 22.53 9.13 21.16
CA ILE A 171 22.50 7.98 22.09
C ILE A 171 22.81 8.37 23.55
N GLU A 172 23.51 9.48 23.74
CA GLU A 172 23.73 10.17 25.01
C GLU A 172 22.43 10.68 25.63
N ASP A 173 21.49 11.14 24.80
CA ASP A 173 20.18 11.66 25.22
C ASP A 173 19.11 10.56 25.32
N TYR A 174 19.49 9.28 25.36
CA TYR A 174 18.55 8.16 25.31
C TYR A 174 17.41 8.28 26.32
N GLY A 175 17.76 8.48 27.59
CA GLY A 175 16.78 8.49 28.68
C GLY A 175 15.85 9.70 28.65
N SER A 176 16.38 10.88 28.36
CA SER A 176 15.61 12.14 28.35
C SER A 176 14.72 12.26 27.12
N LEU A 177 15.16 11.76 25.96
CA LEU A 177 14.51 11.94 24.67
C LEU A 177 13.77 10.68 24.20
N TYR A 178 14.49 9.58 23.96
CA TYR A 178 13.95 8.40 23.27
C TYR A 178 13.06 7.57 24.19
N ALA A 179 13.53 7.26 25.40
CA ALA A 179 12.74 6.49 26.37
C ALA A 179 11.41 7.19 26.71
N ARG A 180 11.43 8.53 26.81
CA ARG A 180 10.23 9.36 27.01
C ARG A 180 9.29 9.30 25.82
N ALA A 181 9.81 9.43 24.60
CA ALA A 181 9.00 9.37 23.39
C ALA A 181 8.38 7.99 23.16
N PHE A 182 9.13 6.90 23.42
CA PHE A 182 8.61 5.53 23.32
C PHE A 182 7.51 5.27 24.35
N ARG A 183 7.66 5.77 25.58
CA ARG A 183 6.59 5.71 26.59
C ARG A 183 5.33 6.43 26.11
N ARG A 184 5.47 7.64 25.57
CA ARG A 184 4.34 8.37 25.00
C ARG A 184 3.66 7.57 23.88
N ALA A 185 4.44 7.13 22.90
CA ALA A 185 3.94 6.36 21.76
C ALA A 185 3.24 5.06 22.18
N ALA A 186 3.71 4.41 23.25
CA ALA A 186 3.07 3.20 23.76
C ALA A 186 1.62 3.45 24.22
N SER A 187 1.32 4.64 24.74
CA SER A 187 -0.01 5.01 25.27
C SER A 187 -0.95 5.64 24.24
N GLU A 188 -0.44 6.05 23.06
CA GLU A 188 -1.26 6.67 22.01
C GLU A 188 -2.18 5.65 21.30
N PRO A 189 -3.29 6.08 20.69
CA PRO A 189 -4.07 5.24 19.76
C PRO A 189 -3.20 4.70 18.61
N LEU A 190 -3.57 3.56 18.02
CA LEU A 190 -2.78 2.84 16.99
C LEU A 190 -2.34 3.76 15.84
N GLU A 191 -3.24 4.60 15.36
CA GLU A 191 -3.05 5.53 14.23
C GLU A 191 -2.04 6.65 14.55
N ARG A 192 -1.80 6.92 15.84
CA ARG A 192 -0.94 8.01 16.34
C ARG A 192 0.42 7.51 16.85
N LYS A 193 0.57 6.22 17.16
CA LYS A 193 1.80 5.68 17.77
C LYS A 193 3.07 6.01 16.98
N LEU A 194 3.05 5.90 15.64
CA LEU A 194 4.21 6.26 14.83
C LEU A 194 4.37 7.78 14.68
N ALA A 195 3.25 8.50 14.55
CA ALA A 195 3.24 9.95 14.33
C ALA A 195 3.96 10.70 15.46
N VAL A 196 3.74 10.30 16.71
CA VAL A 196 4.39 10.95 17.86
C VAL A 196 5.90 10.75 17.94
N LEU A 197 6.49 9.89 17.10
CA LEU A 197 7.93 9.75 16.96
C LEU A 197 8.51 10.61 15.81
N LEU A 198 7.67 11.06 14.86
CA LEU A 198 8.10 11.53 13.55
C LEU A 198 7.52 12.88 13.09
N GLU A 199 6.45 13.37 13.72
CA GLU A 199 5.84 14.65 13.37
C GLU A 199 6.81 15.83 13.55
N SER A 200 6.55 16.91 12.81
CA SER A 200 7.34 18.14 12.90
C SER A 200 7.34 18.67 14.34
N GLY A 201 8.51 19.08 14.83
CA GLY A 201 8.71 19.53 16.21
C GLY A 201 8.88 18.41 17.26
N VAL A 202 8.59 17.16 16.91
CA VAL A 202 8.78 15.98 17.79
C VAL A 202 9.70 14.91 17.19
N LYS A 203 10.02 15.02 15.90
CA LYS A 203 10.84 14.04 15.17
C LYS A 203 12.12 13.70 15.93
N LEU A 204 12.23 12.43 16.31
CA LEU A 204 13.41 11.92 16.99
C LEU A 204 14.61 11.86 16.04
N PRO A 205 15.81 12.37 16.43
CA PRO A 205 17.01 12.27 15.62
C PRO A 205 17.33 10.82 15.24
N GLY A 206 17.58 10.58 13.94
CA GLY A 206 17.93 9.26 13.42
C GLY A 206 16.76 8.25 13.35
N VAL A 207 15.56 8.64 13.77
CA VAL A 207 14.35 7.81 13.63
C VAL A 207 13.54 8.28 12.43
N GLU A 208 13.25 7.34 11.53
CA GLU A 208 12.42 7.56 10.34
C GLU A 208 11.27 6.54 10.34
N ALA A 209 10.32 6.62 9.41
CA ALA A 209 9.16 5.72 9.37
C ALA A 209 9.51 4.22 9.45
N ALA A 210 10.54 3.78 8.72
CA ALA A 210 10.99 2.38 8.77
C ALA A 210 11.54 1.97 10.15
N THR A 211 12.41 2.77 10.75
CA THR A 211 13.02 2.43 12.06
C THR A 211 12.05 2.69 13.21
N GLY A 212 11.26 3.75 13.14
CA GLY A 212 10.20 4.09 14.10
C GLY A 212 9.11 3.02 14.14
N SER A 213 8.61 2.56 12.99
CA SER A 213 7.63 1.46 12.97
C SER A 213 8.22 0.15 13.48
N THR A 214 9.52 -0.09 13.28
CA THR A 214 10.21 -1.25 13.88
C THR A 214 10.18 -1.18 15.41
N ILE A 215 10.52 -0.03 16.00
CA ILE A 215 10.43 0.16 17.46
C ILE A 215 8.99 -0.04 17.95
N ILE A 216 8.02 0.59 17.30
CA ILE A 216 6.62 0.49 17.68
C ILE A 216 6.08 -0.94 17.51
N HIS A 217 6.55 -1.69 16.50
CA HIS A 217 6.24 -3.10 16.33
C HIS A 217 6.76 -3.91 17.52
N PHE A 218 8.01 -3.76 17.93
CA PHE A 218 8.51 -4.50 19.10
C PHE A 218 7.74 -4.18 20.38
N ILE A 219 7.26 -2.93 20.54
CA ILE A 219 6.41 -2.54 21.69
C ILE A 219 5.00 -3.15 21.57
N HIS A 220 4.46 -3.30 20.35
CA HIS A 220 3.11 -3.77 20.07
C HIS A 220 3.07 -4.78 18.90
N PRO A 221 3.66 -5.99 19.04
CA PRO A 221 3.96 -6.88 17.91
C PRO A 221 2.73 -7.41 17.18
N GLU A 222 1.61 -7.52 17.90
CA GLU A 222 0.33 -8.01 17.36
C GLU A 222 -0.53 -6.93 16.71
N MET A 223 -0.15 -5.65 16.82
CA MET A 223 -0.99 -4.53 16.41
C MET A 223 -0.31 -3.58 15.42
N MET A 224 1.02 -3.49 15.44
CA MET A 224 1.76 -2.48 14.68
C MET A 224 2.72 -3.15 13.70
N PRO A 225 2.46 -3.12 12.38
CA PRO A 225 3.33 -3.75 11.39
C PRO A 225 4.57 -2.88 11.09
N ILE A 226 5.64 -3.54 10.64
CA ILE A 226 6.90 -2.89 10.23
C ILE A 226 6.76 -2.41 8.78
N ILE A 227 7.06 -1.13 8.52
CA ILE A 227 7.10 -0.59 7.16
C ILE A 227 8.51 -0.76 6.57
N ASP A 228 8.63 -1.54 5.50
CA ASP A 228 9.88 -1.77 4.77
C ASP A 228 9.65 -1.55 3.27
N VAL A 229 10.70 -1.18 2.54
CA VAL A 229 10.61 -0.94 1.09
C VAL A 229 10.11 -2.18 0.35
N ARG A 230 10.46 -3.37 0.85
CA ARG A 230 10.11 -4.64 0.23
C ARG A 230 8.63 -4.97 0.43
N THR A 231 8.16 -4.87 1.67
CA THR A 231 6.75 -5.19 1.99
C THR A 231 5.81 -4.20 1.32
N ILE A 232 6.17 -2.91 1.29
CA ILE A 232 5.46 -1.91 0.49
C ILE A 232 5.48 -2.25 -0.99
N GLY A 233 6.63 -2.60 -1.56
CA GLY A 233 6.73 -2.96 -2.98
C GLY A 233 5.77 -4.07 -3.39
N VAL A 234 5.62 -5.10 -2.54
CA VAL A 234 4.64 -6.18 -2.80
C VAL A 234 3.21 -5.66 -2.71
N LEU A 235 2.84 -4.94 -1.65
CA LEU A 235 1.49 -4.42 -1.48
C LEU A 235 1.09 -3.44 -2.59
N PHE A 236 2.03 -2.62 -3.06
CA PHE A 236 1.82 -1.69 -4.16
C PHE A 236 1.59 -2.44 -5.47
N LYS A 237 2.45 -3.42 -5.81
CA LYS A 237 2.26 -4.27 -7.00
C LYS A 237 0.98 -5.13 -6.94
N ALA A 238 0.55 -5.52 -5.73
CA ALA A 238 -0.72 -6.20 -5.50
C ALA A 238 -1.94 -5.25 -5.59
N GLY A 239 -1.74 -3.94 -5.76
CA GLY A 239 -2.79 -2.94 -5.82
C GLY A 239 -3.44 -2.59 -4.47
N LEU A 240 -2.92 -3.11 -3.35
CA LEU A 240 -3.49 -2.94 -2.02
C LEU A 240 -3.22 -1.57 -1.40
N ILE A 241 -2.14 -0.89 -1.81
CA ILE A 241 -1.78 0.47 -1.34
C ILE A 241 -1.44 1.41 -2.51
N SER A 242 -1.61 2.72 -2.30
CA SER A 242 -1.63 3.74 -3.37
C SER A 242 -0.30 4.15 -3.93
N THR A 243 0.73 3.82 -3.18
CA THR A 243 2.08 4.25 -3.46
C THR A 243 3.04 3.24 -2.85
N ASP A 244 4.25 3.23 -3.39
CA ASP A 244 5.39 2.52 -2.85
C ASP A 244 6.20 3.35 -1.83
N ARG A 245 5.67 4.50 -1.40
CA ARG A 245 6.30 5.37 -0.42
C ARG A 245 6.24 4.78 1.00
N LYS A 246 7.37 4.89 1.70
CA LYS A 246 7.59 4.37 3.07
C LYS A 246 7.67 5.46 4.15
N ASP A 247 6.88 6.51 4.03
CA ASP A 247 6.89 7.65 4.94
C ASP A 247 5.72 7.62 5.94
N LEU A 248 5.66 8.61 6.83
CA LEU A 248 4.61 8.70 7.84
C LEU A 248 3.21 8.91 7.24
N SER A 249 3.08 9.70 6.16
CA SER A 249 1.77 10.04 5.60
C SER A 249 1.07 8.86 4.94
N HIS A 250 1.82 7.82 4.54
CA HIS A 250 1.26 6.60 3.96
C HIS A 250 1.27 5.40 4.90
N TYR A 251 1.83 5.54 6.12
CA TYR A 251 1.93 4.43 7.07
C TYR A 251 0.56 3.86 7.47
N GLU A 252 -0.46 4.71 7.63
CA GLU A 252 -1.80 4.25 8.01
C GLU A 252 -2.47 3.43 6.89
N GLU A 253 -2.25 3.79 5.62
CA GLU A 253 -2.72 3.01 4.48
C GLU A 253 -2.04 1.62 4.47
N PHE A 254 -0.72 1.60 4.67
CA PHE A 254 0.06 0.37 4.81
C PHE A 254 -0.46 -0.51 5.97
N ARG A 255 -0.66 0.07 7.16
CA ARG A 255 -1.16 -0.65 8.34
C ARG A 255 -2.52 -1.27 8.08
N ARG A 256 -3.45 -0.52 7.46
CA ARG A 256 -4.78 -1.02 7.10
C ARG A 256 -4.71 -2.16 6.08
N ALA A 257 -3.81 -2.09 5.10
CA ALA A 257 -3.63 -3.17 4.12
C ALA A 257 -3.15 -4.47 4.79
N ILE A 258 -2.16 -4.38 5.68
CA ILE A 258 -1.68 -5.55 6.44
C ILE A 258 -2.80 -6.11 7.34
N GLU A 259 -3.54 -5.24 8.04
CA GLU A 259 -4.65 -5.67 8.89
C GLU A 259 -5.77 -6.34 8.08
N GLN A 260 -6.07 -5.86 6.88
CA GLN A 260 -7.03 -6.52 5.98
C GLN A 260 -6.55 -7.92 5.55
N ILE A 261 -5.25 -8.09 5.27
CA ILE A 261 -4.66 -9.41 4.99
C ILE A 261 -4.84 -10.33 6.20
N ARG A 262 -4.49 -9.86 7.41
CA ARG A 262 -4.64 -10.62 8.66
C ARG A 262 -6.09 -11.05 8.91
N ARG A 263 -7.06 -10.16 8.66
CA ARG A 263 -8.50 -10.49 8.81
C ARG A 263 -8.98 -11.55 7.82
N LYS A 264 -8.48 -11.53 6.59
CA LYS A 264 -8.81 -12.53 5.56
C LYS A 264 -8.10 -13.86 5.78
N CYS A 265 -6.96 -13.84 6.47
CA CYS A 265 -6.13 -15.01 6.77
C CYS A 265 -5.98 -15.17 8.29
N PRO A 266 -7.07 -15.49 9.01
CA PRO A 266 -7.00 -15.67 10.46
C PRO A 266 -6.05 -16.83 10.78
N GLY A 267 -5.04 -16.58 11.62
CA GLY A 267 -3.99 -17.55 11.97
C GLY A 267 -2.57 -17.08 11.65
N TRP A 268 -2.42 -15.99 10.90
CA TRP A 268 -1.12 -15.38 10.59
C TRP A 268 -0.86 -14.14 11.44
N SER A 269 0.28 -14.09 12.12
CA SER A 269 0.73 -12.90 12.84
C SER A 269 1.23 -11.80 11.89
N LEU A 270 1.32 -10.57 12.38
CA LEU A 270 1.87 -9.45 11.59
C LEU A 270 3.30 -9.74 11.13
N ARG A 271 4.13 -10.38 11.97
CA ARG A 271 5.49 -10.76 11.63
C ARG A 271 5.53 -11.85 10.55
N GLN A 272 4.64 -12.84 10.60
CA GLN A 272 4.61 -13.87 9.56
C GLN A 272 4.15 -13.30 8.20
N ILE A 273 3.20 -12.38 8.20
CA ILE A 273 2.80 -11.64 6.98
C ILE A 273 3.99 -10.85 6.43
N ASP A 274 4.69 -10.08 7.29
CA ASP A 274 5.89 -9.33 6.92
C ASP A 274 6.97 -10.23 6.29
N ARG A 275 7.28 -11.37 6.92
CA ARG A 275 8.24 -12.36 6.40
C ARG A 275 7.85 -12.88 5.00
N ALA A 276 6.58 -13.21 4.80
CA ALA A 276 6.09 -13.70 3.51
C ALA A 276 6.22 -12.64 2.40
N LEU A 277 5.79 -11.40 2.67
CA LEU A 277 5.94 -10.28 1.72
C LEU A 277 7.41 -10.01 1.41
N PHE A 278 8.26 -10.01 2.42
CA PHE A 278 9.70 -9.78 2.26
C PHE A 278 10.36 -10.87 1.39
N ALA A 279 10.06 -12.14 1.68
CA ALA A 279 10.58 -13.28 0.93
C ALA A 279 10.14 -13.25 -0.54
N TYR A 280 8.85 -12.96 -0.79
CA TYR A 280 8.33 -12.78 -2.15
C TYR A 280 9.08 -11.67 -2.90
N HIS A 281 9.29 -10.52 -2.26
CA HIS A 281 10.00 -9.41 -2.88
C HIS A 281 11.43 -9.81 -3.27
N LYS A 282 12.22 -10.33 -2.32
CA LYS A 282 13.64 -10.67 -2.57
C LYS A 282 13.82 -11.79 -3.60
N GLN A 283 12.96 -12.79 -3.57
CA GLN A 283 13.19 -14.01 -4.34
C GLN A 283 12.48 -14.00 -5.69
N PHE A 284 11.42 -13.21 -5.83
CA PHE A 284 10.64 -13.11 -7.06
C PHE A 284 10.78 -11.71 -7.69
N LEU A 285 10.35 -10.65 -6.99
CA LEU A 285 10.29 -9.31 -7.61
C LEU A 285 11.66 -8.69 -7.89
N GLU A 286 12.66 -8.86 -7.03
CA GLU A 286 14.02 -8.35 -7.25
C GLU A 286 14.73 -9.11 -8.39
N LYS A 287 14.34 -10.36 -8.68
CA LYS A 287 14.94 -11.17 -9.76
C LYS A 287 14.26 -11.00 -11.12
N SER A 288 13.05 -10.43 -11.13
CA SER A 288 12.29 -10.15 -12.36
C SER A 288 12.53 -8.74 -12.92
N GLN A 289 13.41 -7.96 -12.30
CA GLN A 289 13.87 -6.63 -12.75
C GLN A 289 15.25 -6.73 -13.39
#